data_AF-A0A7S2L9C4-F1
#
_entry.id   AF-A0A7S2L9C4-F1
#
_cell.length_a   1.000
_cell.length_b   1.000
_cell.length_c   1.000
_cell.angle_alpha   90.00
_cell.angle_beta   90.00
_cell.angle_gamma   90.00
#
_symmetry.space_group_name_H-M   'P 1'
#
loop_
_entity.id
_entity.type
_entity.pdbx_description
1 polymer ?
#
loop_
_entity_poly.entity_id
_entity_poly.type
_entity_poly.pdbx_seq_one_letter_code
_entity_poly.pdbx_strand_id
1 'polypeptide(L)'
;TSDLRETNRFLLRMGQWTDDTAMALCLADSLLANGGFHPRDVRLRFLAWWMLGYNNAFGKDKAHRDKVWGNAGSVGLGGIIGESISEFARLPADYTRTGSATSSGNGSIMRNAPVAIMYRH
;
A
#
# COMPACT_ATOMS: atom_id res chain seq x y z
N THR A 1 -23.92 -13.91 -18.86
CA THR A 1 -23.26 -12.78 -19.56
C THR A 1 -22.68 -11.84 -18.51
N SER A 2 -21.44 -12.05 -18.04
CA SER A 2 -20.85 -11.15 -17.04
C SER A 2 -19.32 -11.07 -17.04
N ASP A 3 -18.64 -11.52 -18.10
CA ASP A 3 -17.16 -11.55 -18.16
C ASP A 3 -16.58 -10.60 -19.22
N LEU A 4 -17.16 -9.39 -19.33
CA LEU A 4 -16.70 -8.35 -20.26
C LEU A 4 -16.25 -7.06 -19.54
N ARG A 5 -15.93 -7.15 -18.24
CA ARG A 5 -15.22 -6.04 -17.59
C ARG A 5 -13.73 -6.26 -17.78
N GLU A 6 -13.16 -5.58 -18.78
CA GLU A 6 -11.71 -5.49 -18.98
C GLU A 6 -10.95 -4.92 -17.77
N THR A 7 -11.66 -4.19 -16.91
CA THR A 7 -11.11 -3.57 -15.71
C THR A 7 -12.04 -3.62 -14.49
N ASN A 8 -11.47 -3.55 -13.28
CA ASN A 8 -12.22 -3.47 -12.03
C ASN A 8 -12.75 -2.05 -11.72
N ARG A 9 -13.32 -1.85 -10.51
CA ARG A 9 -13.87 -0.54 -10.04
C ARG A 9 -12.84 0.60 -9.98
N PHE A 10 -11.56 0.27 -9.96
CA PHE A 10 -10.43 1.20 -9.97
C PHE A 10 -9.82 1.34 -11.37
N LEU A 11 -10.46 0.79 -12.40
CA LEU A 11 -9.97 0.75 -13.79
C LEU A 11 -8.65 -0.03 -13.96
N LEU A 12 -8.38 -0.98 -13.04
CA LEU A 12 -7.22 -1.86 -13.13
C LEU A 12 -7.51 -3.06 -14.03
N ARG A 13 -6.54 -3.44 -14.86
CA ARG A 13 -6.55 -4.65 -15.69
C ARG A 13 -6.40 -5.91 -14.84
N MET A 14 -6.75 -7.04 -15.42
CA MET A 14 -6.51 -8.35 -14.81
C MET A 14 -5.03 -8.52 -14.42
N GLY A 15 -4.80 -9.02 -13.20
CA GLY A 15 -3.46 -9.20 -12.63
C GLY A 15 -2.85 -7.97 -11.96
N GLN A 16 -3.46 -6.79 -12.07
CA GLN A 16 -3.02 -5.60 -11.34
C GLN A 16 -3.58 -5.58 -9.91
N TRP A 17 -2.70 -5.44 -8.93
CA TRP A 17 -3.03 -5.43 -7.51
C TRP A 17 -3.33 -4.03 -6.96
N THR A 18 -3.98 -4.00 -5.79
CA THR A 18 -4.29 -2.80 -5.00
C THR A 18 -3.37 -2.68 -3.77
N ASP A 19 -3.85 -2.02 -2.73
CA ASP A 19 -3.15 -1.73 -1.48
C ASP A 19 -2.59 -2.96 -0.76
N ASP A 20 -3.30 -4.10 -0.72
CA ASP A 20 -2.84 -5.30 0.01
C ASP A 20 -1.42 -5.72 -0.43
N THR A 21 -1.24 -5.91 -1.73
CA THR A 21 0.04 -6.36 -2.31
C THR A 21 1.04 -5.22 -2.35
N ALA A 22 0.63 -4.00 -2.69
CA ALA A 22 1.55 -2.86 -2.75
C ALA A 22 2.18 -2.58 -1.37
N MET A 23 1.38 -2.60 -0.30
CA MET A 23 1.87 -2.45 1.07
C MET A 23 2.70 -3.65 1.55
N ALA A 24 2.36 -4.87 1.13
CA ALA A 24 3.19 -6.05 1.41
C ALA A 24 4.58 -5.92 0.76
N LEU A 25 4.66 -5.46 -0.49
CA LEU A 25 5.93 -5.21 -1.18
C LEU A 25 6.73 -4.11 -0.49
N CYS A 26 6.08 -3.01 -0.07
CA CYS A 26 6.75 -1.97 0.72
C CYS A 26 7.36 -2.50 2.03
N LEU A 27 6.64 -3.39 2.72
CA LEU A 27 7.12 -4.03 3.93
C LEU A 27 8.29 -4.98 3.64
N ALA A 28 8.19 -5.79 2.58
CA ALA A 28 9.26 -6.68 2.15
C ALA A 28 10.54 -5.91 1.81
N ASP A 29 10.43 -4.82 1.04
CA ASP A 29 11.58 -3.99 0.68
C ASP A 29 12.25 -3.38 1.92
N SER A 30 11.46 -2.96 2.92
CA SER A 30 12.00 -2.44 4.18
C SER A 30 12.75 -3.51 4.98
N LEU A 31 12.16 -4.70 5.10
CA LEU A 31 12.78 -5.82 5.80
C LEU A 31 14.11 -6.22 5.16
N LEU A 32 14.14 -6.31 3.83
CA LEU A 32 15.35 -6.65 3.08
C LEU A 32 16.42 -5.57 3.19
N ALA A 33 16.04 -4.29 3.07
CA ALA A 33 16.99 -3.17 3.12
C ALA A 33 17.63 -2.98 4.50
N ASN A 34 16.88 -3.26 5.58
CA ASN A 34 17.33 -3.03 6.96
C ASN A 34 17.79 -4.32 7.68
N GLY A 35 17.67 -5.48 7.04
CA GLY A 35 17.95 -6.78 7.69
C GLY A 35 17.00 -7.12 8.84
N GLY A 36 15.80 -6.49 8.89
CA GLY A 36 14.85 -6.62 9.99
C GLY A 36 13.79 -5.53 9.98
N PHE A 37 12.90 -5.54 10.98
CA PHE A 37 11.83 -4.56 11.09
C PHE A 37 12.34 -3.16 11.42
N HIS A 38 12.17 -2.21 10.50
CA HIS A 38 12.47 -0.80 10.69
C HIS A 38 11.19 0.06 10.56
N PRO A 39 10.55 0.47 11.66
CA PRO A 39 9.19 1.05 11.63
C PRO A 39 9.10 2.34 10.80
N ARG A 40 10.08 3.25 10.94
CA ARG A 40 10.12 4.50 10.17
C ARG A 40 10.29 4.28 8.66
N ASP A 41 11.14 3.35 8.24
CA ASP A 41 11.36 3.04 6.81
C ASP A 41 10.10 2.42 6.19
N VAL A 42 9.40 1.54 6.92
CA VAL A 42 8.09 1.01 6.49
C VAL A 42 7.08 2.15 6.26
N ARG A 43 6.94 3.09 7.21
CA ARG A 43 6.04 4.24 7.05
C ARG A 43 6.43 5.14 5.88
N LEU A 44 7.73 5.36 5.67
CA LEU A 44 8.24 6.13 4.54
C LEU A 44 7.88 5.47 3.21
N ARG A 45 8.02 4.14 3.09
CA ARG A 45 7.64 3.39 1.89
C ARG A 45 6.13 3.37 1.66
N PHE A 46 5.32 3.33 2.72
CA PHE A 46 3.86 3.48 2.58
C PHE A 46 3.48 4.88 2.09
N LEU A 47 4.13 5.92 2.60
CA LEU A 47 3.95 7.28 2.09
C LEU A 47 4.40 7.40 0.63
N ALA A 48 5.53 6.81 0.25
CA ALA A 48 6.02 6.77 -1.13
C ALA A 48 5.08 5.99 -2.06
N TRP A 49 4.49 4.88 -1.59
CA TRP A 49 3.44 4.19 -2.33
C TRP A 49 2.27 5.12 -2.57
N TRP A 50 1.72 5.71 -1.51
CA TRP A 50 0.52 6.56 -1.63
C TRP A 50 0.74 7.80 -2.49
N MET A 51 1.84 8.52 -2.28
CA MET A 51 2.09 9.82 -2.92
C MET A 51 2.78 9.73 -4.28
N LEU A 52 3.63 8.72 -4.49
CA LEU A 52 4.50 8.61 -5.67
C LEU A 52 4.21 7.36 -6.51
N GLY A 53 3.31 6.48 -6.06
CA GLY A 53 2.97 5.25 -6.78
C GLY A 53 4.01 4.13 -6.66
N TYR A 54 4.89 4.20 -5.65
CA TYR A 54 5.86 3.12 -5.36
C TYR A 54 5.15 1.77 -5.19
N ASN A 55 5.62 0.71 -5.84
CA ASN A 55 5.00 -0.63 -5.86
C ASN A 55 3.57 -0.73 -6.43
N ASN A 56 3.09 0.27 -7.19
CA ASN A 56 1.86 0.12 -7.97
C ASN A 56 2.04 -0.85 -9.14
N ALA A 57 1.09 -1.78 -9.30
CA ALA A 57 1.04 -2.73 -10.42
C ALA A 57 0.85 -2.05 -11.79
N PHE A 58 0.37 -0.81 -11.78
CA PHE A 58 -0.13 -0.07 -12.94
C PHE A 58 0.67 1.20 -13.22
N GLY A 59 1.81 1.44 -12.54
CA GLY A 59 2.60 2.66 -12.73
C GLY A 59 3.13 2.87 -14.16
N LYS A 60 3.24 1.79 -14.95
CA LYS A 60 3.64 1.81 -16.38
C LYS A 60 2.47 1.65 -17.36
N ASP A 61 1.24 1.56 -16.86
CA ASP A 61 0.05 1.36 -17.67
C ASP A 61 -0.47 2.70 -18.21
N LYS A 62 -0.17 2.98 -19.49
CA LYS A 62 -0.61 4.21 -20.15
C LYS A 62 -2.13 4.31 -20.24
N ALA A 63 -2.82 3.21 -20.56
CA ALA A 63 -4.27 3.21 -20.69
C ALA A 63 -4.98 3.51 -19.36
N HIS A 64 -4.40 3.06 -18.23
CA HIS A 64 -4.90 3.44 -16.92
C HIS A 64 -4.65 4.92 -16.61
N ARG A 65 -3.45 5.44 -16.94
CA ARG A 65 -3.11 6.86 -16.77
C ARG A 65 -4.00 7.79 -17.58
N ASP A 66 -4.34 7.43 -18.81
CA ASP A 66 -5.18 8.26 -19.68
C ASP A 66 -6.65 8.32 -19.20
N LYS A 67 -7.09 7.29 -18.46
CA LYS A 67 -8.45 7.18 -17.91
C LYS A 67 -8.61 7.81 -16.53
N VAL A 68 -7.52 8.13 -15.84
CA VAL A 68 -7.53 8.73 -14.50
C VAL A 68 -7.02 10.16 -14.59
N TRP A 69 -7.85 11.13 -14.16
CA TRP A 69 -7.43 12.53 -14.14
C TRP A 69 -6.35 12.77 -13.06
N GLY A 70 -5.19 13.29 -13.46
CA GLY A 70 -4.06 13.56 -12.57
C GLY A 70 -2.97 12.48 -12.60
N ASN A 71 -2.06 12.49 -11.63
CA ASN A 71 -1.12 11.37 -11.48
C ASN A 71 -1.95 10.13 -11.10
N ALA A 72 -1.75 9.00 -11.77
CA ALA A 72 -2.43 7.73 -11.46
C ALA A 72 -2.04 7.27 -10.04
N GLY A 73 -2.72 7.86 -9.06
CA GLY A 73 -2.46 7.66 -7.65
C GLY A 73 -2.70 6.21 -7.27
N SER A 74 -2.11 5.83 -6.15
CA SER A 74 -2.38 4.52 -5.56
C SER A 74 -3.85 4.38 -5.19
N VAL A 75 -4.34 3.14 -5.21
CA VAL A 75 -5.77 2.84 -5.00
C VAL A 75 -5.96 1.79 -3.90
N GLY A 76 -7.16 1.75 -3.32
CA GLY A 76 -7.52 0.78 -2.28
C GLY A 76 -7.24 1.24 -0.84
N LEU A 77 -6.69 2.44 -0.63
CA LEU A 77 -6.32 2.92 0.70
C LEU A 77 -7.51 2.95 1.68
N GLY A 78 -7.40 2.18 2.76
CA GLY A 78 -8.33 2.21 3.89
C GLY A 78 -8.13 3.44 4.79
N GLY A 79 -9.21 3.92 5.41
CA GLY A 79 -9.22 5.16 6.21
C GLY A 79 -8.17 5.21 7.32
N ILE A 80 -8.01 4.15 8.10
CA ILE A 80 -7.02 4.08 9.21
C ILE A 80 -5.59 4.20 8.69
N ILE A 81 -5.27 3.57 7.57
CA ILE A 81 -3.94 3.70 6.96
C ILE A 81 -3.76 5.11 6.41
N GLY A 82 -4.80 5.70 5.81
CA GLY A 82 -4.77 7.08 5.35
C GLY A 82 -4.53 8.09 6.47
N GLU A 83 -5.16 7.90 7.64
CA GLU A 83 -4.89 8.71 8.83
C GLU A 83 -3.45 8.55 9.30
N SER A 84 -2.94 7.31 9.35
CA SER A 84 -1.56 7.03 9.77
C SER A 84 -0.51 7.62 8.81
N ILE A 85 -0.76 7.60 7.50
CA ILE A 85 0.10 8.23 6.48
C ILE A 85 0.04 9.75 6.61
N SER A 86 -1.16 10.33 6.79
CA SER A 86 -1.34 11.78 6.96
C SER A 86 -0.73 12.29 8.26
N GLU A 87 -0.79 11.51 9.33
CA GLU A 87 -0.06 11.77 10.57
C GLU A 87 1.45 11.78 10.31
N PHE A 88 1.99 10.73 9.68
CA PHE A 88 3.43 10.62 9.40
C PHE A 88 3.96 11.76 8.53
N ALA A 89 3.21 12.16 7.51
CA ALA A 89 3.58 13.25 6.62
C ALA A 89 3.66 14.61 7.35
N ARG A 90 2.83 14.82 8.38
CA ARG A 90 2.86 16.05 9.20
C ARG A 90 3.93 15.99 10.30
N LEU A 91 4.07 14.84 10.95
CA LEU A 91 5.00 14.63 12.06
C LEU A 91 5.65 13.24 11.95
N PRO A 92 6.85 13.14 11.36
CA PRO A 92 7.52 11.86 11.15
C PRO A 92 7.91 11.18 12.48
N ALA A 93 7.12 10.19 12.88
CA ALA A 93 7.38 9.34 14.04
C ALA A 93 7.47 7.87 13.64
N ASP A 94 8.16 7.06 14.45
CA ASP A 94 8.34 5.64 14.15
C ASP A 94 7.00 4.88 14.19
N TYR A 95 6.17 5.18 15.18
CA TYR A 95 4.89 4.53 15.39
C TYR A 95 3.74 5.53 15.28
N THR A 96 2.59 5.03 14.83
CA THR A 96 1.38 5.85 14.74
C THR A 96 0.75 6.01 16.11
N ARG A 97 0.21 7.20 16.38
CA ARG A 97 -0.66 7.45 17.54
C ARG A 97 -2.13 7.47 17.14
N THR A 98 -2.42 7.25 15.86
CA THR A 98 -3.77 7.12 15.34
C THR A 98 -4.30 5.70 15.55
N GLY A 99 -5.63 5.58 15.64
CA GLY A 99 -6.30 4.32 15.94
C GLY A 99 -7.12 4.39 17.24
N SER A 100 -8.18 3.61 17.27
CA SER A 100 -9.08 3.44 18.41
C SER A 100 -9.50 1.97 18.53
N ALA A 101 -10.20 1.59 19.61
CA ALA A 101 -10.72 0.22 19.76
C ALA A 101 -11.67 -0.20 18.61
N THR A 102 -12.23 0.75 17.85
CA THR A 102 -13.09 0.49 16.69
C THR A 102 -12.34 0.46 15.36
N SER A 103 -11.01 0.62 15.36
CA SER A 103 -10.16 0.68 14.17
C SER A 103 -9.60 -0.68 13.71
N SER A 104 -10.21 -1.78 14.16
CA SER A 104 -9.78 -3.17 13.92
C SER A 104 -10.12 -3.69 12.51
N GLY A 105 -9.62 -3.01 11.48
CA GLY A 105 -9.75 -3.46 10.09
C GLY A 105 -8.66 -4.46 9.67
N ASN A 106 -8.80 -5.04 8.47
CA ASN A 106 -7.89 -6.05 7.92
C ASN A 106 -6.51 -5.50 7.47
N GLY A 107 -6.27 -4.19 7.66
CA GLY A 107 -5.10 -3.49 7.14
C GLY A 107 -3.76 -4.11 7.51
N SER A 108 -3.62 -4.62 8.74
CA SER A 108 -2.39 -5.24 9.21
C SER A 108 -2.20 -6.66 8.67
N ILE A 109 -3.25 -7.48 8.65
CA ILE A 109 -3.15 -8.89 8.27
C ILE A 109 -2.93 -9.08 6.76
N MET A 110 -3.53 -8.22 5.93
CA MET A 110 -3.44 -8.32 4.46
C MET A 110 -2.02 -8.17 3.90
N ARG A 111 -1.10 -7.60 4.69
CA ARG A 111 0.30 -7.34 4.31
C ARG A 111 1.33 -8.11 5.14
N ASN A 112 0.91 -9.10 5.94
CA ASN A 112 1.78 -9.75 6.94
C ASN A 112 2.74 -10.82 6.38
N ALA A 113 2.50 -11.34 5.17
CA ALA A 113 3.29 -12.44 4.60
C ALA A 113 4.83 -12.21 4.62
N PRO A 114 5.37 -11.02 4.29
CA PRO A 114 6.82 -10.78 4.32
C PRO A 114 7.45 -10.98 5.70
N VAL A 115 6.73 -10.65 6.78
CA VAL A 115 7.22 -10.82 8.15
C VAL A 115 7.38 -12.30 8.47
N ALA A 116 6.36 -13.10 8.18
CA ALA A 116 6.38 -14.55 8.41
C ALA A 116 7.50 -15.23 7.60
N ILE A 117 7.74 -14.79 6.36
CA ILE A 117 8.80 -15.34 5.51
C ILE A 117 10.19 -14.99 6.05
N MET A 118 10.41 -13.73 6.48
CA MET A 118 11.69 -13.24 7.00
C MET A 118 12.09 -13.96 8.30
N TYR A 119 11.13 -14.19 9.19
CA TYR A 119 11.35 -14.77 10.52
C TYR A 119 10.95 -16.24 10.64
N ARG A 120 10.86 -16.97 9.51
CA ARG A 120 10.71 -18.43 9.54
C ARG A 120 11.99 -19.02 10.13
N HIS A 121 11.86 -19.77 11.21
CA HIS A 121 12.96 -20.53 11.80
C HIS A 121 12.71 -22.02 11.54
#